data_AF-A0A7V2VGI2-F1
#
_entry.id   AF-A0A7V2VGI2-F1
#
_cell.length_a   1.000
_cell.length_b   1.000
_cell.length_c   1.000
_cell.angle_alpha   90.00
_cell.angle_beta   90.00
_cell.angle_gamma   90.00
#
_symmetry.space_group_name_H-M   'P 1'
#
loop_
_entity.id
_entity.type
_entity.pdbx_description
1 polymer ?
#
loop_
_entity_poly.entity_id
_entity_poly.type
_entity_poly.pdbx_seq_one_letter_code
_entity_poly.pdbx_strand_id
1 'polypeptide(L)' 'MLRRLEPQNPSELGFFWDEAEVNDNLERVLVRSFKEVWDFSNKQGASLRLGAYMLAVDRVAGAVSARGVFP' A
#
# COMPACT_ATOMS: atom_id res chain seq x y z
N MET A 1 -38.85 -17.63 -20.95
CA MET A 1 -38.11 -16.56 -20.25
C MET A 1 -37.55 -17.09 -18.94
N LEU A 2 -36.33 -17.63 -18.93
CA LEU A 2 -35.58 -17.84 -17.70
C LEU A 2 -34.18 -17.27 -17.94
N ARG A 3 -34.02 -16.01 -17.52
CA ARG A 3 -32.76 -15.27 -17.59
C ARG A 3 -31.79 -15.95 -16.62
N ARG A 4 -30.70 -16.50 -17.17
CA ARG A 4 -29.51 -16.97 -16.46
C ARG A 4 -29.15 -15.95 -15.37
N LEU A 5 -29.16 -16.38 -14.11
CA LEU A 5 -28.56 -15.62 -13.02
C LEU A 5 -27.05 -15.81 -13.14
N GLU A 6 -26.37 -14.89 -13.83
CA GLU A 6 -24.92 -14.79 -13.76
C GLU A 6 -24.58 -14.18 -12.38
N PRO A 7 -23.70 -14.81 -11.58
CA PRO A 7 -23.34 -14.28 -10.27
C PRO A 7 -22.62 -12.93 -10.42
N GLN A 8 -23.14 -11.92 -9.71
CA GLN A 8 -22.71 -10.51 -9.72
C GLN A 8 -21.63 -10.21 -8.66
N ASN A 9 -20.82 -11.18 -8.23
CA ASN A 9 -19.84 -10.96 -7.16
C ASN A 9 -18.55 -11.78 -7.34
N PRO A 10 -17.40 -11.13 -7.60
CA PRO A 10 -16.13 -11.83 -7.85
C PRO A 10 -15.45 -12.37 -6.58
N SER A 11 -15.99 -12.17 -5.38
CA SER A 11 -15.38 -12.72 -4.16
C SER A 11 -15.57 -14.24 -3.98
N GLU A 12 -16.39 -14.90 -4.82
CA GLU A 12 -16.55 -16.36 -4.86
C GLU A 12 -15.77 -17.04 -6.01
N LEU A 13 -15.14 -16.25 -6.88
CA LEU A 13 -14.22 -16.73 -7.92
C LEU A 13 -12.86 -16.12 -7.60
N GLY A 14 -11.96 -16.89 -6.97
CA GLY A 14 -10.60 -16.41 -6.70
C GLY A 14 -9.94 -15.92 -7.98
N PHE A 15 -9.92 -14.61 -8.18
CA PHE A 15 -9.14 -13.96 -9.22
C PHE A 15 -7.69 -13.99 -8.76
N PHE A 16 -7.03 -15.12 -9.00
CA PHE A 16 -5.60 -15.26 -8.80
C PHE A 16 -4.89 -14.44 -9.88
N TRP A 17 -4.08 -13.48 -9.44
CA TRP A 17 -3.08 -12.88 -10.30
C TRP A 17 -2.13 -13.97 -10.77
N ASP A 18 -1.68 -13.87 -12.03
CA ASP A 18 -0.58 -14.70 -12.47
C ASP A 18 0.73 -14.24 -11.81
N GLU A 19 1.75 -15.10 -11.86
CA GLU A 19 3.04 -14.82 -11.23
C GLU A 19 3.68 -13.53 -11.76
N ALA A 20 3.50 -13.20 -13.04
CA ALA A 20 4.05 -11.99 -13.64
C ALA A 20 3.37 -10.75 -13.06
N GLU A 21 2.03 -10.74 -12.97
CA GLU A 21 1.25 -9.67 -12.36
C GLU A 21 1.59 -9.49 -10.87
N VAL A 22 1.80 -10.58 -10.13
CA VAL A 22 2.26 -10.51 -8.73
C VAL A 22 3.64 -9.86 -8.65
N ASN A 23 4.59 -10.30 -9.47
CA ASN A 23 5.96 -9.79 -9.44
C ASN A 23 6.04 -8.31 -9.85
N ASP A 24 5.31 -7.90 -10.89
CA ASP A 24 5.25 -6.51 -11.34
C ASP A 24 4.65 -5.60 -10.26
N ASN A 25 3.59 -6.05 -9.60
CA ASN A 25 2.97 -5.32 -8.50
C ASN A 25 3.90 -5.22 -7.29
N LEU A 26 4.60 -6.31 -6.97
CA LEU A 26 5.57 -6.35 -5.88
C LEU A 26 6.72 -5.37 -6.14
N GLU A 27 7.33 -5.42 -7.32
CA GLU A 27 8.42 -4.53 -7.71
C GLU A 27 7.97 -3.06 -7.60
N ARG A 28 6.82 -2.73 -8.16
CA ARG A 28 6.27 -1.38 -8.11
C ARG A 28 6.10 -0.86 -6.68
N VAL A 29 5.59 -1.70 -5.77
CA VAL A 29 5.42 -1.32 -4.37
C VAL A 29 6.77 -1.15 -3.68
N LEU A 30 7.69 -2.10 -3.86
CA LEU A 30 9.00 -2.08 -3.21
C LEU A 30 9.86 -0.91 -3.67
N VAL A 31 9.95 -0.65 -4.98
CA VAL A 31 10.75 0.46 -5.54
C VAL A 31 10.22 1.80 -5.04
N ARG A 32 8.89 2.00 -5.08
CA ARG A 32 8.27 3.21 -4.53
C ARG A 32 8.57 3.37 -3.05
N SER A 33 8.33 2.33 -2.25
CA SER A 33 8.55 2.38 -0.81
C SER A 33 10.02 2.61 -0.43
N PHE A 34 10.95 2.01 -1.17
CA PHE A 34 12.37 2.26 -0.96
C PHE A 34 12.74 3.71 -1.27
N LYS A 35 12.27 4.26 -2.40
CA LYS A 35 12.51 5.66 -2.77
C LYS A 35 12.00 6.63 -1.70
N GLU A 36 10.81 6.38 -1.17
CA GLU A 36 10.22 7.22 -0.12
C GLU A 36 11.07 7.20 1.16
N VAL A 37 11.57 6.03 1.57
CA VAL A 37 12.49 5.90 2.71
C VAL A 37 13.80 6.62 2.43
N TRP A 38 14.39 6.43 1.24
CA TRP A 38 15.64 7.07 0.84
C TRP A 38 15.55 8.60 0.90
N ASP A 39 14.52 9.17 0.28
CA ASP A 39 14.31 10.62 0.24
C ASP A 39 14.06 11.18 1.65
N PHE A 40 13.26 10.48 2.46
CA PHE A 40 12.96 10.89 3.83
C PHE A 40 14.20 10.81 4.73
N SER A 41 14.97 9.72 4.66
CA SER A 41 16.22 9.57 5.41
C SER A 41 17.23 10.66 5.07
N ASN A 42 17.41 10.97 3.78
CA ASN A 42 18.31 12.05 3.35
C ASN A 42 17.82 13.41 3.86
N LYS A 43 16.52 13.68 3.76
CA LYS A 43 15.92 14.94 4.25
C LYS A 43 16.14 15.13 5.76
N GLN A 44 16.10 14.05 6.54
CA GLN A 44 16.25 14.10 7.99
C GLN A 44 17.68 13.88 8.49
N GLY A 45 18.64 13.61 7.59
CA GLY A 45 20.02 13.27 7.97
C GLY A 45 20.10 11.98 8.81
N ALA A 46 19.17 11.04 8.61
CA ALA A 46 19.04 9.82 9.39
C ALA A 46 19.51 8.59 8.61
N SER A 47 19.91 7.53 9.32
CA SER A 47 20.13 6.22 8.68
C SER A 47 18.85 5.72 7.99
N LEU A 48 18.99 4.86 6.97
CA LEU A 48 17.84 4.27 6.28
C LEU A 48 16.89 3.53 7.23
N ARG A 49 17.45 2.80 8.21
CA ARG A 49 16.67 2.11 9.23
C ARG A 49 15.83 3.09 10.06
N LEU A 50 16.45 4.16 10.56
CA LEU A 50 15.74 5.14 11.38
C LEU A 50 14.72 5.92 10.56
N GLY A 51 15.07 6.35 9.35
CA GLY A 51 14.16 7.08 8.47
C GLY A 51 12.94 6.26 8.04
N ALA A 52 13.08 4.93 7.88
CA ALA A 52 11.94 4.05 7.65
C ALA A 52 10.93 4.07 8.82
N TYR A 53 11.42 4.00 10.06
CA TYR A 53 10.56 4.10 11.24
C TYR A 53 9.91 5.49 11.35
N MET A 54 10.68 6.55 11.12
CA MET A 54 10.16 7.93 11.16
C MET A 54 9.06 8.15 10.12
N LEU A 55 9.29 7.72 8.87
CA LEU A 55 8.32 7.82 7.80
C LEU A 55 7.03 7.02 8.09
N ALA A 56 7.15 5.84 8.71
CA ALA A 56 5.99 5.05 9.10
C ALA A 56 5.13 5.78 10.15
N VAL A 57 5.76 6.37 11.17
CA VAL A 57 5.06 7.16 12.19
C VAL A 57 4.42 8.40 11.59
N ASP A 58 5.14 9.13 10.74
CA ASP A 58 4.65 10.33 10.04
C ASP A 58 3.37 10.05 9.24
N ARG A 59 3.33 8.93 8.50
CA ARG A 59 2.13 8.51 7.75
C ARG A 59 0.93 8.23 8.64
N VAL A 60 1.13 7.49 9.73
CA VAL A 60 0.04 7.16 10.66
C VAL A 60 -0.46 8.41 11.36
N ALA A 61 0.45 9.27 11.83
CA ALA A 61 0.11 10.55 12.43
C ALA A 61 -0.69 11.41 11.46
N GLY A 62 -0.24 11.55 10.20
CA GLY A 62 -0.96 12.27 9.15
C GLY A 62 -2.36 11.72 8.90
N ALA A 63 -2.52 10.39 8.84
CA ALA A 63 -3.83 9.75 8.64
C ALA A 63 -4.77 9.92 9.85
N VAL A 64 -4.24 9.98 11.07
CA VAL A 64 -5.03 10.27 12.28
C VAL A 64 -5.42 11.75 12.31
N SER A 65 -4.47 12.66 12.06
CA SER A 65 -4.73 14.10 12.00
C SER A 65 -5.74 14.47 10.92
N ALA A 66 -5.69 13.84 9.74
CA ALA A 66 -6.63 14.08 8.65
C ALA A 66 -8.07 13.62 8.97
N ARG A 67 -8.22 12.53 9.73
CA ARG A 67 -9.53 12.04 10.19
C ARG A 67 -10.10 12.90 11.33
N GLY A 68 -9.23 13.60 12.07
CA GLY A 68 -9.59 14.24 13.32
C GLY A 68 -9.77 13.22 14.46
N VAL A 69 -9.92 13.71 15.69
CA VAL A 69 -10.28 12.87 16.84
C VAL A 69 -11.80 13.04 17.05
N PHE A 70 -12.57 12.04 16.65
CA PHE A 70 -14.00 11.94 16.91
C PHE A 70 -14.28 10.65 17.70
N PRO A 71 -15.17 10.65 18.71
CA PRO A 71 -15.57 9.44 19.43
C PRO A 71 -16.19 8.37 18.53
#